data_AF-A0A496LRC4-F1
#
_entry.id   AF-A0A496LRC4-F1
#
_cell.length_a   1.000
_cell.length_b   1.000
_cell.length_c   1.000
_cell.angle_alpha   90.00
_cell.angle_beta   90.00
_cell.angle_gamma   90.00
#
_symmetry.space_group_name_H-M   'P 1'
#
loop_
_entity.id
_entity.type
_entity.pdbx_description
1 polymer ?
#
loop_
_entity_poly.entity_id
_entity_poly.type
_entity_poly.pdbx_seq_one_letter_code
_entity_poly.pdbx_strand_id
1 'polypeptide(L)'
;MKKLTKTGRVSALNLRTIKRDEFIGASFELDGIKFSGVFSADFSLEQGDLVRVEYERDGFINRITLLETLAKNSENKSMTAKIMNIAVFISLTLLALCIAGGVIFSLITGRFEIRDFTDIIRLI
;
A
#
# COMPACT_ATOMS: atom_id res chain seq x y z
N MET A 1 11.77 16.39 -35.03
CA MET A 1 11.87 16.80 -33.61
C MET A 1 12.71 15.78 -32.86
N LYS A 2 13.50 16.18 -31.87
CA LYS A 2 14.36 15.23 -31.12
C LYS A 2 13.53 14.54 -30.04
N LYS A 3 13.44 13.20 -30.11
CA LYS A 3 12.89 12.40 -29.02
C LYS A 3 13.88 12.35 -27.85
N LEU A 4 13.36 12.59 -26.66
CA LEU A 4 14.09 12.55 -25.40
C LEU A 4 13.52 11.41 -24.56
N THR A 5 14.36 10.85 -23.70
CA THR A 5 13.97 9.79 -22.77
C THR A 5 14.37 10.21 -21.36
N LYS A 6 13.46 10.03 -20.41
CA LYS A 6 13.70 10.26 -19.00
C LYS A 6 13.24 9.03 -18.22
N THR A 7 14.10 8.54 -17.33
CA THR A 7 13.77 7.47 -16.38
C THR A 7 13.90 8.05 -14.99
N GLY A 8 12.94 7.73 -14.11
CA GLY A 8 12.92 8.24 -12.75
C GLY A 8 11.75 7.66 -11.95
N ARG A 9 11.71 7.98 -10.66
CA ARG A 9 10.57 7.64 -9.82
C ARG A 9 9.50 8.72 -9.89
N VAL A 10 8.26 8.29 -10.00
CA VAL A 10 7.08 9.15 -10.03
C VAL A 10 6.95 9.88 -8.69
N SER A 11 6.86 11.20 -8.78
CA SER A 11 6.57 12.09 -7.66
C SER A 11 5.45 13.07 -8.01
N ALA A 12 4.85 13.70 -7.01
CA ALA A 12 3.76 14.68 -7.19
C ALA A 12 2.63 14.20 -8.12
N LEU A 13 2.24 12.92 -7.97
CA LEU A 13 1.24 12.28 -8.83
C LEU A 13 -0.16 12.83 -8.55
N ASN A 14 -0.82 13.29 -9.60
CA ASN A 14 -2.23 13.66 -9.60
C ASN A 14 -2.94 12.90 -10.73
N LEU A 15 -3.99 12.15 -10.36
CA LEU A 15 -4.85 11.44 -11.28
C LEU A 15 -6.26 12.02 -11.20
N ARG A 16 -6.87 12.24 -12.36
CA ARG A 16 -8.24 12.74 -12.46
C ARG A 16 -8.99 12.01 -13.57
N THR A 17 -10.13 11.44 -13.23
CA THR A 17 -11.02 10.84 -14.23
C THR A 17 -11.65 11.90 -15.13
N ILE A 18 -11.71 11.62 -16.44
CA ILE A 18 -12.27 12.48 -17.47
C ILE A 18 -13.32 11.68 -18.25
N LYS A 19 -14.56 12.21 -18.33
CA LYS A 19 -15.73 11.64 -19.02
C LYS A 19 -16.07 10.19 -18.63
N ARG A 20 -17.12 9.99 -17.80
CA ARG A 20 -17.72 8.67 -17.49
C ARG A 20 -16.71 7.50 -17.33
N ASP A 21 -15.60 7.75 -16.65
CA ASP A 21 -14.53 6.75 -16.44
C ASP A 21 -13.88 6.15 -17.70
N GLU A 22 -13.97 6.82 -18.86
CA GLU A 22 -13.34 6.36 -20.10
C GLU A 22 -11.86 6.75 -20.21
N PHE A 23 -11.47 7.85 -19.56
CA PHE A 23 -10.11 8.39 -19.62
C PHE A 23 -9.60 8.86 -18.27
N ILE A 24 -8.28 8.79 -18.08
CA ILE A 24 -7.59 9.30 -16.89
C ILE A 24 -6.62 10.39 -17.33
N GLY A 25 -6.85 11.62 -16.86
CA GLY A 25 -5.84 12.66 -16.88
C GLY A 25 -4.83 12.40 -15.78
N ALA A 26 -3.55 12.34 -16.11
CA ALA A 26 -2.47 12.18 -15.16
C ALA A 26 -1.46 13.32 -15.27
N SER A 27 -1.00 13.82 -14.12
CA SER A 27 0.15 14.72 -14.02
C SER A 27 1.11 14.19 -12.96
N PHE A 28 2.39 14.21 -13.26
CA PHE A 28 3.42 13.71 -12.36
C PHE A 28 4.78 14.33 -12.69
N GLU A 29 5.73 14.13 -11.79
CA GLU A 29 7.08 14.67 -11.91
C GLU A 29 8.13 13.56 -11.82
N LEU A 30 9.16 13.64 -12.68
CA LEU A 30 10.35 12.79 -12.67
C LEU A 30 11.59 13.67 -12.57
N ASP A 31 12.31 13.59 -11.45
CA ASP A 31 13.53 14.36 -11.15
C ASP A 31 13.41 15.87 -11.50
N GLY A 32 12.35 16.54 -11.06
CA GLY A 32 12.14 17.97 -11.35
C GLY A 32 11.44 18.28 -12.68
N ILE A 33 11.21 17.29 -13.54
CA ILE A 33 10.54 17.48 -14.84
C ILE A 33 9.09 17.05 -14.74
N LYS A 34 8.18 17.99 -15.01
CA LYS A 34 6.74 17.75 -15.01
C LYS A 34 6.27 17.17 -16.34
N PHE A 35 5.41 16.18 -16.22
CA PHE A 35 4.72 15.50 -17.30
C PHE A 35 3.22 15.54 -17.05
N SER A 36 2.45 15.61 -18.13
CA SER A 36 1.00 15.53 -18.08
C SER A 36 0.48 14.90 -19.36
N GLY A 37 -0.56 14.08 -19.24
CA GLY A 37 -1.19 13.41 -20.37
C GLY A 37 -2.59 12.93 -20.05
N VAL A 38 -3.31 12.55 -21.09
CA VAL A 38 -4.59 11.85 -20.98
C VAL A 38 -4.36 10.42 -21.47
N PHE A 39 -4.76 9.47 -20.65
CA PHE A 39 -4.58 8.05 -20.85
C PHE A 39 -5.93 7.34 -20.84
N SER A 40 -5.95 6.07 -21.28
CA SER A 40 -7.11 5.20 -21.20
C SER A 40 -7.49 4.90 -19.74
N ALA A 41 -8.72 4.43 -19.53
CA ALA A 41 -9.26 4.10 -18.20
C ALA A 41 -8.48 3.03 -17.43
N ASP A 42 -7.78 2.13 -18.14
CA ASP A 42 -6.95 1.07 -17.55
C ASP A 42 -5.56 1.57 -17.12
N PHE A 43 -5.26 2.85 -17.33
CA PHE A 43 -4.01 3.46 -16.92
C PHE A 43 -3.85 3.45 -15.39
N SER A 44 -2.80 2.80 -14.92
CA SER A 44 -2.44 2.74 -13.51
C SER A 44 -1.00 3.17 -13.27
N LEU A 45 -0.85 4.25 -12.52
CA LEU A 45 0.43 4.77 -12.06
C LEU A 45 0.31 5.07 -10.56
N GLU A 46 1.33 4.73 -9.79
CA GLU A 46 1.40 5.03 -8.36
C GLU A 46 2.59 5.93 -8.04
N GLN A 47 2.47 6.68 -6.95
CA GLN A 47 3.58 7.46 -6.44
C GLN A 47 4.73 6.52 -6.04
N GLY A 48 5.94 6.83 -6.51
CA GLY A 48 7.14 6.03 -6.33
C GLY A 48 7.38 4.97 -7.40
N ASP A 49 6.46 4.74 -8.34
CA ASP A 49 6.68 3.84 -9.49
C ASP A 49 7.93 4.28 -10.26
N LEU A 50 8.78 3.32 -10.64
CA LEU A 50 9.90 3.58 -11.53
C LEU A 50 9.38 3.51 -12.96
N VAL A 51 9.51 4.61 -13.69
CA VAL A 51 9.00 4.70 -15.07
C VAL A 51 10.05 5.22 -16.03
N ARG A 52 9.85 4.90 -17.31
CA ARG A 52 10.52 5.50 -18.45
C ARG A 52 9.48 6.29 -19.26
N VAL A 53 9.79 7.56 -19.51
CA VAL A 53 9.01 8.44 -20.37
C VAL A 53 9.83 8.77 -21.60
N GLU A 54 9.28 8.49 -22.78
CA GLU A 54 9.72 9.12 -24.01
C GLU A 54 8.84 10.33 -24.28
N TYR A 55 9.48 11.43 -24.67
CA TYR A 55 8.78 12.68 -24.92
C TYR A 55 9.48 13.51 -25.99
N GLU A 56 8.71 14.38 -26.62
CA GLU A 56 9.19 15.37 -27.55
C GLU A 56 9.01 16.75 -26.91
N ARG A 57 10.07 17.57 -26.98
CA ARG A 57 9.94 18.98 -26.60
C ARG A 57 9.27 19.75 -27.74
N ASP A 58 8.12 20.32 -27.44
CA ASP A 58 7.37 21.19 -28.34
C ASP A 58 7.25 22.59 -27.69
N GLY A 59 8.26 23.42 -27.93
CA GLY A 59 8.42 24.71 -27.25
C GLY A 59 8.58 24.54 -25.73
N PHE A 60 7.57 24.98 -24.97
CA PHE A 60 7.54 24.91 -23.50
C PHE A 60 6.88 23.63 -22.97
N ILE A 61 6.35 22.76 -23.83
CA ILE A 61 5.58 21.57 -23.44
C ILE A 61 6.41 20.30 -23.69
N ASN A 62 6.40 19.39 -22.72
CA ASN A 62 6.94 18.03 -22.89
C ASN A 62 5.79 17.11 -23.30
N ARG A 63 5.67 16.83 -24.60
CA ARG A 63 4.64 15.92 -25.11
C ARG A 63 5.09 14.48 -24.92
N ILE A 64 4.40 13.75 -24.05
CA ILE A 64 4.63 12.32 -23.82
C ILE A 64 4.28 11.54 -25.09
N THR A 65 5.20 10.71 -25.56
CA THR A 65 4.99 9.80 -26.70
C THR A 65 4.87 8.35 -26.24
N LEU A 66 5.61 7.98 -25.18
CA LEU A 66 5.55 6.67 -24.57
C LEU A 66 5.76 6.80 -23.06
N LEU A 67 5.01 6.01 -22.29
CA LEU A 67 5.18 5.87 -20.85
C LEU A 67 5.18 4.38 -20.51
N GLU A 68 6.29 3.91 -19.97
CA GLU A 68 6.48 2.51 -19.58
C GLU A 68 6.79 2.43 -18.08
N THR A 69 6.04 1.59 -17.36
CA THR A 69 6.32 1.29 -15.95
C THR A 69 7.34 0.17 -15.87
N LEU A 70 8.53 0.50 -15.36
CA LEU A 70 9.64 -0.46 -15.22
C LEU A 70 9.55 -1.25 -13.93
N ALA A 71 9.10 -0.62 -12.84
CA ALA A 71 8.86 -1.30 -11.57
C ALA A 71 7.76 -0.58 -10.78
N LYS A 72 6.85 -1.36 -10.18
CA LYS A 72 5.82 -0.85 -9.28
C LYS A 72 6.38 -0.55 -7.91
N ASN A 73 5.92 0.52 -7.27
CA ASN A 73 6.28 0.81 -5.90
C ASN A 73 5.70 -0.28 -4.97
N SER A 74 6.57 -0.97 -4.24
CA SER A 74 6.17 -2.03 -3.30
C SER A 74 6.03 -1.52 -1.86
N GLU A 75 6.32 -0.24 -1.61
CA GLU A 75 6.32 0.36 -0.28
C GLU A 75 4.93 0.28 0.39
N ASN A 76 3.88 0.51 -0.38
CA ASN A 76 2.49 0.45 0.08
C ASN A 76 2.10 -0.96 0.56
N LYS A 77 2.48 -2.00 -0.20
CA LYS A 77 2.26 -3.40 0.19
C LYS A 77 3.07 -3.78 1.43
N SER A 78 4.30 -3.27 1.56
CA SER A 78 5.15 -3.51 2.72
C SER A 78 4.59 -2.87 3.99
N MET A 79 4.07 -1.63 3.90
CA MET A 79 3.53 -0.91 5.05
C MET A 79 2.27 -1.57 5.59
N THR A 80 1.33 -1.95 4.72
CA THR A 80 0.11 -2.67 5.12
C THR A 80 0.43 -4.02 5.76
N ALA A 81 1.39 -4.76 5.22
CA ALA A 81 1.83 -6.03 5.81
C ALA A 81 2.45 -5.83 7.21
N LYS A 82 3.25 -4.78 7.40
CA LYS A 82 3.82 -4.43 8.72
C LYS A 82 2.74 -4.09 9.74
N ILE A 83 1.76 -3.26 9.36
CA ILE A 83 0.64 -2.88 10.22
C ILE A 83 -0.20 -4.11 10.60
N MET A 84 -0.49 -4.98 9.63
CA MET A 84 -1.26 -6.20 9.87
C MET A 84 -0.55 -7.13 10.85
N ASN A 85 0.77 -7.33 10.71
CA ASN A 85 1.53 -8.15 11.66
C ASN A 85 1.50 -7.57 13.08
N ILE A 86 1.64 -6.25 13.23
CA ILE A 86 1.55 -5.60 14.54
C ILE A 86 0.15 -5.77 15.15
N ALA A 87 -0.90 -5.59 14.36
CA ALA A 87 -2.27 -5.77 14.81
C ALA A 87 -2.52 -7.21 15.28
N VAL A 88 -2.09 -8.21 14.50
CA VAL A 88 -2.20 -9.63 14.88
C VAL A 88 -1.46 -9.92 16.18
N PHE A 89 -0.24 -9.39 16.34
CA PHE A 89 0.55 -9.57 17.56
C PHE A 89 -0.16 -8.98 18.80
N ILE A 90 -0.72 -7.78 18.69
CA ILE A 90 -1.48 -7.15 19.77
C ILE A 90 -2.73 -7.98 20.11
N SER A 91 -3.49 -8.42 19.10
CA SER A 91 -4.70 -9.24 19.30
C SER A 91 -4.39 -10.55 20.01
N LEU A 92 -3.33 -11.27 19.61
CA LEU A 92 -2.92 -12.50 20.29
C LEU A 92 -2.49 -12.24 21.74
N THR A 93 -1.76 -11.15 21.98
CA THR A 93 -1.30 -10.80 23.33
C THR A 93 -2.47 -10.49 24.26
N LEU A 94 -3.47 -9.73 23.78
CA LEU A 94 -4.69 -9.43 24.54
C LEU A 94 -5.50 -10.69 24.81
N LEU A 95 -5.63 -11.59 23.82
CA LEU A 95 -6.33 -12.86 24.01
C LEU A 95 -5.65 -13.73 25.07
N ALA A 96 -4.32 -13.83 25.05
CA ALA A 96 -3.55 -14.56 26.05
C ALA A 96 -3.73 -13.97 27.46
N LEU A 97 -3.75 -12.64 27.58
CA LEU A 97 -4.01 -11.94 28.84
C LEU A 97 -5.43 -12.20 29.37
N CYS A 98 -6.45 -12.23 28.49
CA CYS A 98 -7.82 -12.57 28.88
C CYS A 98 -7.94 -13.99 29.41
N ILE A 99 -7.32 -14.97 28.74
CA ILE A 99 -7.32 -16.37 29.18
C ILE A 99 -6.60 -16.50 30.53
N ALA A 100 -5.39 -15.93 30.64
CA ALA A 100 -4.62 -15.96 31.88
C ALA A 100 -5.38 -15.29 33.04
N GLY A 101 -6.01 -14.14 32.79
CA GLY A 101 -6.85 -13.44 33.77
C GLY A 101 -8.06 -14.27 34.20
N GLY A 102 -8.74 -14.93 33.26
CA GLY A 102 -9.84 -15.84 33.55
C GLY A 102 -9.41 -17.02 34.44
N VAL A 103 -8.26 -17.64 34.14
CA VAL A 103 -7.68 -18.73 34.95
C VAL A 103 -7.36 -18.24 36.37
N ILE A 104 -6.65 -17.11 36.48
CA ILE A 104 -6.26 -16.54 37.78
C ILE A 104 -7.49 -16.18 38.62
N PHE A 105 -8.49 -15.51 38.03
CA PHE A 105 -9.73 -15.13 38.70
C PHE A 105 -10.49 -16.36 39.22
N SER A 106 -10.53 -17.43 38.40
CA SER A 106 -11.18 -18.67 38.76
C SER A 106 -10.49 -19.41 39.91
N LEU A 107 -9.15 -19.38 39.97
CA LEU A 107 -8.35 -19.91 41.07
C LEU A 107 -8.57 -19.10 42.37
N ILE A 108 -8.57 -17.76 42.30
CA ILE A 108 -8.75 -16.89 43.47
C ILE A 108 -10.16 -17.03 44.06
N THR A 109 -11.19 -17.13 43.23
CA THR A 109 -12.59 -17.22 43.68
C THR A 109 -12.99 -18.62 44.15
N GLY A 110 -12.08 -19.60 44.10
CA GLY A 110 -12.34 -20.98 44.51
C GLY A 110 -13.39 -21.70 43.64
N ARG A 111 -13.75 -21.12 42.48
CA ARG A 111 -14.75 -21.69 41.58
C ARG A 111 -14.20 -22.82 40.71
N PHE A 112 -12.88 -22.94 40.61
CA PHE A 112 -12.19 -24.06 39.94
C PHE A 112 -10.94 -24.46 40.73
N GLU A 113 -10.77 -25.77 40.90
CA GLU A 113 -9.56 -26.41 41.42
C GLU A 113 -8.89 -27.11 40.23
N ILE A 114 -7.76 -26.60 39.74
CA ILE A 114 -7.03 -27.26 38.64
C ILE A 114 -6.31 -28.46 39.25
N ARG A 115 -6.85 -29.67 39.04
CA ARG A 115 -6.23 -30.91 39.54
C ARG A 115 -5.35 -31.57 38.48
N ASP A 116 -5.69 -31.42 37.20
CA ASP A 116 -4.89 -31.92 36.07
C ASP A 116 -5.09 -31.07 34.78
N PHE A 117 -4.23 -31.28 33.78
CA PHE A 117 -4.21 -30.55 32.50
C PHE A 117 -5.53 -30.61 31.72
N THR A 118 -6.33 -31.65 31.97
CA THR A 118 -7.67 -31.86 31.39
C THR A 118 -8.66 -30.76 31.76
N ASP A 119 -8.51 -30.13 32.92
CA ASP A 119 -9.39 -29.05 33.38
C ASP A 119 -9.11 -27.73 32.64
N ILE A 120 -7.88 -27.53 32.15
CA ILE A 120 -7.48 -26.37 31.34
C ILE A 120 -8.15 -26.43 29.96
N ILE A 121 -8.27 -27.64 29.38
CA ILE A 121 -8.92 -27.85 28.06
C ILE A 121 -10.43 -27.56 28.13
N ARG A 122 -11.07 -27.71 29.29
CA ARG A 122 -12.52 -27.42 29.47
C ARG A 122 -12.83 -25.93 29.62
N LEU A 123 -11.82 -25.09 29.80
CA LEU A 123 -11.96 -23.64 30.02
C LEU A 123 -11.76 -22.81 28.73
N ILE A 124 -11.23 -23.44 27.67
CA ILE A 124 -11.06 -22.87 26.32
C ILE A 124 -12.25 -23.30 25.46
#